data_AF-A0A257LLS1-F1
#
_entry.id   AF-A0A257LLS1-F1
#
_cell.length_a   1.000
_cell.length_b   1.000
_cell.length_c   1.000
_cell.angle_alpha   90.00
_cell.angle_beta   90.00
_cell.angle_gamma   90.00
#
_symmetry.space_group_name_H-M   'P 1'
#
loop_
_entity.id
_entity.type
_entity.pdbx_description
1 polymer ?
#
loop_
_entity_poly.entity_id
_entity_poly.type
_entity_poly.pdbx_seq_one_letter_code
_entity_poly.pdbx_strand_id
1 'polypeptide(L)' 'MTMLQHAIFVLVLPLLTAAVIALFLRRAGGIASVLSTLTAAAIAAIAVILALHNERFTASFEWLRLGSFSLSLGFKFDDL' A
#
# COMPACT_ATOMS: atom_id res chain seq x y z
N MET A 1 8.46 13.57 2.65
CA MET A 1 8.27 12.11 2.72
C MET A 1 9.04 11.48 1.57
N THR A 2 9.71 10.35 1.78
CA THR A 2 10.46 9.66 0.70
C THR A 2 9.51 8.93 -0.25
N MET A 3 9.95 8.61 -1.46
CA MET A 3 9.14 7.84 -2.43
C MET A 3 8.78 6.44 -1.91
N LEU A 4 9.69 5.85 -1.12
CA LEU A 4 9.44 4.61 -0.39
C LEU A 4 8.24 4.73 0.58
N GLN A 5 8.12 5.85 1.30
CA GLN A 5 6.98 6.07 2.21
C GLN A 5 5.65 6.15 1.46
N HIS A 6 5.62 6.76 0.28
CA HIS A 6 4.43 6.80 -0.57
C HIS A 6 4.00 5.40 -1.02
N ALA A 7 4.94 4.56 -1.48
CA ALA A 7 4.62 3.18 -1.85
C ALA A 7 4.15 2.33 -0.66
N ILE A 8 4.70 2.55 0.55
CA ILE A 8 4.20 1.90 1.76
C ILE A 8 2.74 2.31 2.02
N PHE A 9 2.38 3.58 1.85
CA PHE A 9 0.99 4.02 2.02
C PHE A 9 0.03 3.38 1.04
N VAL A 10 0.43 3.18 -0.23
CA VAL A 10 -0.40 2.49 -1.22
C VAL A 10 -0.84 1.09 -0.73
N LEU A 11 0.00 0.41 0.04
CA LEU A 11 -0.28 -0.92 0.57
C LEU A 11 -0.97 -0.92 1.93
N VAL A 12 -0.58 0.01 2.81
CA VAL A 12 -1.08 0.06 4.19
C VAL A 12 -2.48 0.71 4.26
N LEU A 13 -2.76 1.72 3.43
CA LEU A 13 -4.06 2.39 3.38
C LEU A 13 -5.24 1.44 3.20
N PRO A 14 -5.28 0.55 2.19
CA PRO A 14 -6.42 -0.35 2.01
C PRO A 14 -6.55 -1.34 3.18
N LEU A 15 -5.43 -1.79 3.77
CA LEU A 15 -5.45 -2.70 4.92
C LEU A 15 -6.01 -2.02 6.18
N LEU A 16 -5.57 -0.78 6.46
CA LEU A 16 -6.10 0.01 7.57
C LEU A 16 -7.58 0.33 7.38
N THR A 17 -7.97 0.74 6.18
CA THR A 17 -9.39 1.01 5.88
C THR A 17 -10.24 -0.24 6.05
N ALA A 18 -9.77 -1.40 5.57
CA ALA A 18 -10.46 -2.66 5.77
C ALA A 18 -10.58 -3.02 7.27
N ALA A 19 -9.51 -2.84 8.06
CA ALA A 19 -9.52 -3.09 9.50
C ALA A 19 -10.53 -2.16 10.22
N VAL A 20 -10.52 -0.87 9.90
CA VAL A 20 -11.48 0.10 10.48
C VAL A 20 -12.91 -0.28 10.13
N ILE A 21 -13.18 -0.62 8.87
CA ILE A 21 -14.52 -1.02 8.43
C ILE A 21 -14.96 -2.29 9.15
N ALA A 22 -14.10 -3.31 9.20
CA ALA A 22 -14.41 -4.60 9.80
C ALA A 22 -14.67 -4.50 11.32
N LEU A 23 -13.85 -3.71 12.03
CA LEU A 23 -13.92 -3.58 13.49
C LEU A 23 -15.02 -2.63 13.95
N PHE A 24 -15.28 -1.55 13.21
CA PHE A 24 -16.13 -0.46 13.72
C PHE A 24 -17.33 -0.11 12.83
N LEU A 25 -17.27 -0.31 11.51
CA LEU A 25 -18.32 0.12 10.57
C LEU A 25 -19.11 -1.04 9.94
N ARG A 26 -19.02 -2.25 10.49
CA ARG A 26 -19.65 -3.46 9.91
C ARG A 26 -21.16 -3.33 9.65
N ARG A 27 -21.88 -2.49 10.40
CA ARG A 27 -23.32 -2.22 10.23
C ARG A 27 -23.63 -0.89 9.54
N ALA A 28 -22.62 -0.06 9.27
CA ALA A 28 -22.76 1.28 8.70
C ALA A 28 -22.28 1.32 7.24
N GLY A 29 -22.95 0.56 6.37
CA GLY A 29 -22.52 0.33 4.99
C GLY A 29 -22.28 1.61 4.17
N GLY A 30 -23.10 2.65 4.38
CA GLY A 30 -22.92 3.94 3.69
C GLY A 30 -21.66 4.69 4.09
N ILE A 31 -21.28 4.69 5.37
CA ILE A 31 -20.04 5.32 5.83
C ILE A 31 -18.83 4.49 5.38
N ALA A 32 -18.96 3.16 5.47
CA ALA A 32 -17.93 2.23 5.03
C ALA A 32 -17.59 2.40 3.53
N SER A 33 -18.60 2.58 2.68
CA SER A 33 -18.39 2.77 1.23
C SER A 33 -17.73 4.10 0.91
N VAL A 34 -18.10 5.19 1.59
CA VAL A 34 -17.44 6.50 1.46
C VAL A 34 -15.98 6.41 1.88
N LEU A 35 -15.69 5.80 3.04
CA LEU A 35 -14.33 5.63 3.53
C LEU A 35 -13.48 4.79 2.56
N SER A 36 -14.03 3.70 2.03
CA SER A 36 -13.35 2.87 1.03
C SER A 36 -13.06 3.64 -0.26
N THR A 37 -14.02 4.42 -0.75
CA THR A 37 -13.85 5.23 -1.96
C THR A 37 -12.81 6.34 -1.77
N LEU A 38 -12.83 7.03 -0.62
CA LEU A 38 -11.81 8.04 -0.28
C LEU A 38 -10.42 7.42 -0.18
N THR A 39 -10.32 6.20 0.36
CA THR A 39 -9.05 5.46 0.41
C THR A 39 -8.52 5.18 -1.00
N ALA A 40 -9.38 4.72 -1.92
CA ALA A 40 -9.00 4.51 -3.31
C ALA A 40 -8.57 5.81 -4.00
N ALA A 41 -9.27 6.92 -3.76
CA ALA A 41 -8.89 8.23 -4.29
C ALA A 41 -7.52 8.71 -3.77
N ALA A 42 -7.24 8.51 -2.48
CA ALA A 42 -5.93 8.81 -1.90
C ALA A 42 -4.81 7.95 -2.52
N ILE A 43 -5.05 6.65 -2.70
CA ILE A 43 -4.10 5.75 -3.38
C ILE A 43 -3.85 6.21 -4.82
N ALA A 44 -4.89 6.59 -5.56
CA ALA A 44 -4.75 7.09 -6.93
C ALA A 44 -3.91 8.37 -6.98
N ALA A 45 -4.13 9.32 -6.06
CA ALA A 45 -3.32 10.52 -5.96
C ALA A 45 -1.84 10.20 -5.67
N ILE A 46 -1.58 9.27 -4.75
CA ILE A 46 -0.21 8.81 -4.44
C ILE A 46 0.43 8.13 -5.65
N ALA A 47 -0.32 7.29 -6.38
CA ALA A 47 0.18 6.62 -7.58
C ALA A 47 0.58 7.62 -8.67
N VAL A 48 -0.20 8.69 -8.87
CA VAL A 48 0.16 9.79 -9.79
C VAL A 48 1.43 10.49 -9.34
N ILE A 49 1.57 10.79 -8.04
CA ILE A 49 2.79 11.38 -7.47
C ILE A 49 3.99 10.48 -7.77
N LEU A 50 3.89 9.18 -7.48
CA LEU A 50 4.95 8.20 -7.74
C LEU A 50 5.34 8.17 -9.23
N ALA A 51 4.36 8.11 -10.13
CA ALA A 51 4.59 8.06 -11.57
C ALA A 51 5.29 9.32 -12.12
N LEU A 52 4.95 10.51 -11.62
CA LEU A 52 5.49 11.78 -12.11
C LEU A 52 6.92 12.07 -11.64
N HIS A 53 7.37 11.44 -10.55
CA HIS A 53 8.69 11.70 -9.97
C HIS A 53 9.85 10.97 -10.67
N ASN A 54 9.58 10.06 -11.63
CA ASN A 54 10.59 9.34 -12.43
C ASN A 54 11.66 8.55 -11.63
N GLU A 55 11.45 8.34 -10.33
CA GLU A 55 12.33 7.53 -9.50
C GLU A 55 11.95 6.05 -9.57
N ARG A 56 12.94 5.18 -9.79
CA ARG A 56 12.78 3.73 -9.69
C ARG A 56 13.51 3.27 -8.45
N PHE A 57 12.85 2.44 -7.64
CA PHE A 57 13.47 1.93 -6.42
C PHE A 57 13.05 0.50 -6.15
N THR A 58 13.92 -0.19 -5.42
CA THR A 58 13.67 -1.53 -4.92
C THR A 58 14.10 -1.57 -3.47
N ALA A 59 13.20 -2.00 -2.60
CA ALA A 59 13.46 -2.21 -1.18
C ALA A 59 12.96 -3.61 -0.83
N SER A 60 13.80 -4.43 -0.22
CA SER A 60 13.40 -5.77 0.20
C SER A 60 14.06 -6.13 1.52
N PHE A 61 13.42 -7.03 2.25
CA PHE A 61 13.97 -7.65 3.44
C PHE A 61 13.82 -9.17 3.30
N GLU A 62 14.77 -9.91 3.85
CA GLU A 62 14.68 -11.37 3.90
C GLU A 62 13.58 -11.75 4.90
N TRP A 63 12.55 -12.44 4.43
CA TRP A 63 11.43 -12.88 5.25
C TRP A 63 11.65 -14.30 5.79
N LEU A 64 12.24 -15.18 4.98
CA LEU A 64 12.47 -16.57 5.34
C LEU A 64 13.76 -17.10 4.68
N ARG A 65 14.59 -17.83 5.44
CA ARG A 65 15.75 -18.56 4.94
C ARG A 65 15.75 -19.99 5.44
N LEU A 66 15.87 -20.95 4.53
CA LEU A 66 15.90 -22.38 4.78
C LEU A 66 17.11 -22.99 4.07
N GLY A 67 18.23 -23.11 4.79
CA GLY A 67 19.49 -23.54 4.20
C GLY A 67 19.97 -22.56 3.12
N SER A 68 20.02 -23.02 1.86
CA SER A 68 20.37 -22.20 0.70
C SER A 68 19.17 -21.47 0.07
N PHE A 69 17.94 -21.79 0.43
CA PHE A 69 16.75 -21.10 -0.05
C PHE A 69 16.52 -19.83 0.76
N SER A 70 16.30 -18.70 0.09
CA SER A 70 15.92 -17.42 0.71
C SER A 70 14.72 -16.82 -0.01
N LEU A 71 13.71 -16.40 0.76
CA LEU A 71 12.55 -15.67 0.30
C LEU A 71 12.59 -14.27 0.89
N SER A 72 12.65 -13.27 0.00
CA SER A 72 12.63 -11.86 0.37
C SER A 72 11.29 -11.25 -0.01
N LEU A 73 10.75 -10.43 0.88
CA LEU A 73 9.55 -9.62 0.63
C LEU A 73 9.96 -8.17 0.50
N GLY A 74 9.32 -7.46 -0.42
CA GLY A 74 9.72 -6.10 -0.72
C GLY A 74 8.81 -5.42 -1.71
N PHE A 75 9.19 -4.19 -2.03
CA PHE A 75 8.52 -3.33 -2.99
C PHE A 75 9.50 -2.95 -4.08
N LYS A 76 9.01 -3.06 -5.31
CA LYS A 76 9.67 -2.57 -6.50
C LYS A 76 8.71 -1.57 -7.14
N PHE A 77 9.21 -0.38 -7.41
CA PHE A 77 8.51 0.61 -8.21
C PHE A 77 9.33 0.87 -9.47
N ASP A 78 8.75 0.53 -10.63
CA ASP A 78 9.28 0.73 -11.96
C ASP A 78 8.16 1.15 -12.92
N ASP A 79 8.49 1.27 -14.21
CA ASP A 79 7.59 1.84 -15.22
C ASP A 79 6.57 0.81 -15.77
N LEU A 80 6.51 -0.39 -15.18
CA LEU A 80 5.63 -1.51 -15.58
C LEU A 80 4.37 -1.57 -14.71
#